data_AF-A0A0F9U7G0-F1
#
_entry.id   AF-A0A0F9U7G0-F1
#
_cell.length_a   1.000
_cell.length_b   1.000
_cell.length_c   1.000
_cell.angle_alpha   90.00
_cell.angle_beta   90.00
_cell.angle_gamma   90.00
#
_symmetry.space_group_name_H-M   'P 1'
#
loop_
_entity.id
_entity.type
_entity.pdbx_description
1 polymer ?
#
loop_
_entity_poly.entity_id
_entity_poly.type
_entity_poly.pdbx_seq_one_letter_code
_entity_poly.pdbx_strand_id
1 'polypeptide(L)'
;MTEYSKLNEGVYKKDFLREEQIWKIFIKIFNVAESVKVASYKFGLIYSILKCLQVNENHLKFAFRDIFTHFTQVYWKLIVNHQLFQISSKTLSSIYNILINYIIEHPNFRNGDFVEILTDDQEKILNKVVLKCSRNVFGALFGDSEEFFYSFNKKEGCIELNPLFSEFLTRYGNIIEKANNYEWLKFLHDRNSGRAIDVLILENKFKHSNPLNFEELWVKIQKKFEPPITIFTLKQHKANEILEINDNGILVKTEKGNKLVNSELIKKAWKNLVNDGVLYRDEHEKSTYRSSFILSLLSQFDFIDANSKGRLSIRLTKA
;
A
#
# COMPACT_ATOMS: atom_id res chain seq x y z
N MET A 1 -33.11 11.52 4.55
CA MET A 1 -31.74 11.10 4.16
C MET A 1 -31.68 9.58 4.38
N THR A 2 -31.46 8.80 3.33
CA THR A 2 -31.47 7.33 3.43
C THR A 2 -30.29 6.86 4.29
N GLU A 3 -30.55 6.09 5.34
CA GLU A 3 -29.49 5.54 6.19
C GLU A 3 -28.99 4.21 5.62
N TYR A 4 -28.09 4.30 4.63
CA TYR A 4 -27.60 3.14 3.88
C TYR A 4 -27.01 2.02 4.75
N SER A 5 -26.43 2.34 5.91
CA SER A 5 -25.89 1.34 6.84
C SER A 5 -26.94 0.34 7.36
N LYS A 6 -28.24 0.66 7.30
CA LYS A 6 -29.32 -0.21 7.76
C LYS A 6 -29.89 -1.13 6.67
N LEU A 7 -29.50 -0.94 5.41
CA LEU A 7 -30.00 -1.73 4.28
C LEU A 7 -29.56 -3.19 4.37
N ASN A 8 -30.46 -4.13 4.07
CA ASN A 8 -30.13 -5.56 4.02
C ASN A 8 -29.54 -5.99 2.67
N GLU A 9 -29.86 -5.22 1.63
CA GLU A 9 -29.36 -5.41 0.28
C GLU A 9 -29.29 -4.05 -0.42
N GLY A 10 -28.47 -3.97 -1.46
CA GLY A 10 -28.35 -2.82 -2.35
C GLY A 10 -28.02 -3.30 -3.75
N VAL A 11 -28.55 -2.63 -4.76
CA VAL A 11 -28.31 -2.94 -6.17
C VAL A 11 -27.58 -1.76 -6.78
N TYR A 12 -26.44 -2.01 -7.44
CA TYR A 12 -25.70 -0.93 -8.09
C TYR A 12 -26.52 -0.29 -9.22
N LYS A 13 -26.32 1.00 -9.43
CA LYS A 13 -26.87 1.73 -10.58
C LYS A 13 -26.22 1.28 -11.87
N LYS A 14 -27.04 1.09 -12.91
CA LYS A 14 -26.63 0.64 -14.24
C LYS A 14 -26.32 1.78 -15.21
N ASP A 15 -26.31 3.03 -14.74
CA ASP A 15 -25.99 4.17 -15.60
C ASP A 15 -24.56 4.04 -16.14
N PHE A 16 -24.36 4.48 -17.38
CA PHE A 16 -23.04 4.51 -17.98
C PHE A 16 -22.18 5.58 -17.30
N LEU A 17 -21.04 5.17 -16.74
CA LEU A 17 -20.04 6.06 -16.18
C LEU A 17 -18.78 6.05 -17.05
N ARG A 18 -18.29 7.25 -17.37
CA ARG A 18 -16.95 7.42 -17.90
C ARG A 18 -15.91 7.24 -16.78
N GLU A 19 -14.69 6.92 -17.18
CA GLU A 19 -13.57 6.69 -16.28
C GLU A 19 -13.35 7.88 -15.31
N GLU A 20 -13.47 9.13 -15.79
CA GLU A 20 -13.32 10.32 -14.95
C GLU A 20 -14.39 10.43 -13.86
N GLN A 21 -15.58 9.87 -14.09
CA GLN A 21 -16.65 9.84 -13.10
C GLN A 21 -16.37 8.78 -12.03
N ILE A 22 -15.82 7.62 -12.41
CA ILE A 22 -15.38 6.59 -11.46
C ILE A 22 -14.24 7.14 -10.58
N TRP A 23 -13.27 7.85 -11.17
CA TRP A 23 -12.22 8.54 -10.41
C TRP A 23 -12.79 9.53 -9.38
N LYS A 24 -13.77 10.36 -9.78
CA LYS A 24 -14.43 11.30 -8.87
C LYS A 24 -15.13 10.61 -7.70
N ILE A 25 -15.75 9.46 -7.93
CA ILE A 25 -16.38 8.66 -6.86
C ILE A 25 -15.32 8.20 -5.86
N PHE A 26 -14.19 7.65 -6.31
CA PHE A 26 -13.10 7.27 -5.39
C PHE A 26 -12.50 8.46 -4.64
N ILE A 27 -12.28 9.59 -5.30
CA ILE A 27 -11.79 10.82 -4.66
C ILE A 27 -12.75 11.25 -3.53
N LYS A 28 -14.06 11.21 -3.78
CA LYS A 28 -15.08 11.52 -2.78
C LYS A 28 -15.08 10.53 -1.62
N ILE A 29 -14.99 9.22 -1.90
CA ILE A 29 -14.90 8.18 -0.87
C ILE A 29 -13.68 8.42 0.04
N PHE A 30 -12.54 8.78 -0.55
CA PHE A 30 -11.30 9.05 0.17
C PHE A 30 -11.29 10.39 0.90
N ASN A 31 -12.15 11.34 0.53
CA ASN A 31 -12.26 12.62 1.22
C ASN A 31 -12.85 12.44 2.63
N VAL A 32 -11.98 12.37 3.63
CA VAL A 32 -12.34 12.19 5.04
C VAL A 32 -13.17 13.36 5.58
N ALA A 33 -12.98 14.58 5.06
CA ALA A 33 -13.67 15.78 5.51
C ALA A 33 -15.17 15.78 5.17
N GLU A 34 -15.60 15.02 4.15
CA GLU A 34 -17.00 14.92 3.71
C GLU A 34 -17.73 13.69 4.29
N SER A 35 -17.01 12.82 5.00
CA SER A 35 -17.57 11.60 5.58
C SER A 35 -18.26 11.88 6.90
N VAL A 36 -19.60 11.90 6.89
CA VAL A 36 -20.47 12.17 8.05
C VAL A 36 -20.25 11.17 9.22
N LYS A 37 -19.60 10.01 8.98
CA LYS A 37 -19.28 9.00 10.01
C LYS A 37 -17.79 8.64 10.05
N VAL A 38 -17.32 8.40 11.28
CA VAL A 38 -15.96 8.70 11.75
C VAL A 38 -15.08 7.45 11.98
N ALA A 39 -15.05 6.55 11.01
CA ALA A 39 -14.44 5.23 11.16
C ALA A 39 -13.68 4.76 9.92
N SER A 40 -12.52 4.13 10.12
CA SER A 40 -11.61 3.66 9.05
C SER A 40 -12.12 2.48 8.22
N TYR A 41 -13.32 1.97 8.49
CA TYR A 41 -13.84 0.75 7.85
C TYR A 41 -13.87 0.83 6.33
N LYS A 42 -14.15 2.00 5.73
CA LYS A 42 -14.19 2.17 4.27
C LYS A 42 -12.85 1.88 3.62
N PHE A 43 -11.76 2.35 4.22
CA PHE A 43 -10.41 2.11 3.73
C PHE A 43 -10.04 0.63 3.82
N GLY A 44 -10.36 0.00 4.95
CA GLY A 44 -10.15 -1.43 5.14
C GLY A 44 -11.00 -2.27 4.17
N LEU A 45 -12.24 -1.86 3.90
CA LEU A 45 -13.14 -2.58 3.01
C LEU A 45 -12.69 -2.47 1.55
N ILE A 46 -12.29 -1.29 1.09
CA ILE A 46 -11.73 -1.10 -0.26
C ILE A 46 -10.45 -1.93 -0.42
N TYR A 47 -9.55 -1.88 0.57
CA TYR A 47 -8.35 -2.72 0.58
C TYR A 47 -8.70 -4.21 0.43
N SER A 48 -9.65 -4.72 1.22
CA SER A 48 -10.08 -6.11 1.16
C SER A 48 -10.68 -6.50 -0.18
N ILE A 49 -11.51 -5.64 -0.78
CA ILE A 49 -12.10 -5.88 -2.10
C ILE A 49 -11.00 -5.96 -3.16
N LEU A 50 -10.00 -5.07 -3.12
CA LEU A 50 -8.85 -5.11 -4.04
C LEU A 50 -8.03 -6.39 -3.89
N LYS A 51 -7.84 -6.90 -2.66
CA LYS A 51 -7.16 -8.18 -2.44
C LYS A 51 -7.95 -9.36 -2.98
N CYS A 52 -9.28 -9.37 -2.82
CA CYS A 52 -10.12 -10.39 -3.45
C CYS A 52 -10.05 -10.32 -4.98
N LEU A 53 -10.03 -9.11 -5.56
CA LEU A 53 -9.95 -8.93 -7.02
C LEU A 53 -8.67 -9.52 -7.63
N GLN A 54 -7.55 -9.50 -6.88
CA GLN A 54 -6.26 -10.04 -7.33
C GLN A 54 -6.22 -11.58 -7.40
N VAL A 55 -7.12 -12.27 -6.70
CA VAL A 55 -7.09 -13.74 -6.56
C VAL A 55 -8.30 -14.47 -7.16
N ASN A 56 -9.39 -13.77 -7.46
CA ASN A 56 -10.64 -14.37 -7.94
C ASN A 56 -10.82 -14.13 -9.45
N GLU A 57 -10.86 -15.20 -10.22
CA GLU A 57 -11.03 -15.18 -11.69
C GLU A 57 -12.38 -14.61 -12.16
N ASN A 58 -13.43 -14.68 -11.34
CA ASN A 58 -14.75 -14.15 -11.69
C ASN A 58 -14.75 -12.61 -11.71
N HIS A 59 -13.87 -11.96 -10.92
CA HIS A 59 -13.70 -10.50 -10.76
C HIS A 59 -14.98 -9.67 -10.47
N LEU A 60 -16.16 -10.29 -10.40
CA LEU A 60 -17.45 -9.63 -10.21
C LEU A 60 -18.08 -10.00 -8.87
N LYS A 61 -18.18 -11.30 -8.55
CA LYS A 61 -18.86 -11.76 -7.33
C LYS A 61 -17.89 -12.23 -6.26
N PHE A 62 -18.07 -11.75 -5.03
CA PHE A 62 -17.20 -12.04 -3.89
C PHE A 62 -18.02 -12.40 -2.65
N ALA A 63 -17.65 -13.48 -1.97
CA ALA A 63 -18.26 -13.81 -0.69
C ALA A 63 -17.77 -12.85 0.40
N PHE A 64 -18.66 -12.51 1.34
CA PHE A 64 -18.33 -11.72 2.53
C PHE A 64 -17.19 -12.36 3.30
N ARG A 65 -17.14 -13.70 3.36
CA ARG A 65 -16.09 -14.43 4.06
C ARG A 65 -14.71 -14.08 3.50
N ASP A 66 -14.53 -14.11 2.18
CA ASP A 66 -13.24 -13.82 1.55
C ASP A 66 -12.80 -12.37 1.79
N ILE A 67 -13.74 -11.43 1.66
CA ILE A 67 -13.49 -10.01 1.95
C ILE A 67 -13.11 -9.83 3.42
N PHE A 68 -13.86 -10.44 4.34
CA PHE A 68 -13.61 -10.29 5.77
C PHE A 68 -12.36 -11.03 6.24
N THR A 69 -11.86 -12.02 5.51
CA THR A 69 -10.55 -12.61 5.78
C THR A 69 -9.45 -11.55 5.63
N HIS A 70 -9.38 -10.89 4.48
CA HIS A 70 -8.41 -9.82 4.27
C HIS A 70 -8.65 -8.61 5.19
N PHE A 71 -9.93 -8.29 5.47
CA PHE A 71 -10.30 -7.24 6.40
C PHE A 71 -9.77 -7.56 7.80
N THR A 72 -9.98 -8.79 8.29
CA THR A 72 -9.52 -9.21 9.61
C THR A 72 -7.99 -9.19 9.70
N GLN A 73 -7.30 -9.68 8.67
CA GLN A 73 -5.83 -9.67 8.61
C GLN A 73 -5.24 -8.25 8.68
N VAL A 74 -5.77 -7.31 7.90
CA VAL A 74 -5.25 -5.93 7.93
C VAL A 74 -5.54 -5.25 9.27
N TYR A 75 -6.73 -5.46 9.84
CA TYR A 75 -7.07 -4.89 11.15
C TYR A 75 -6.33 -5.56 12.30
N TRP A 76 -5.98 -6.85 12.20
CA TRP A 76 -5.08 -7.51 13.15
C TRP A 76 -3.76 -6.77 13.21
N LYS A 77 -3.14 -6.52 12.05
CA LYS A 77 -1.90 -5.76 11.97
C LYS A 77 -2.03 -4.38 12.62
N LEU A 78 -3.09 -3.63 12.28
CA LEU A 78 -3.29 -2.28 12.81
C LEU A 78 -3.57 -2.27 14.32
N ILE A 79 -4.39 -3.18 14.83
CA ILE A 79 -4.91 -3.15 16.20
C ILE A 79 -4.04 -3.93 17.16
N VAL A 80 -3.66 -5.16 16.79
CA VAL A 80 -2.91 -6.07 17.65
C VAL A 80 -1.43 -5.72 17.63
N ASN A 81 -0.81 -5.73 16.44
CA ASN A 81 0.64 -5.51 16.32
C ASN A 81 1.02 -4.03 16.56
N HIS A 82 0.19 -3.10 16.09
CA HIS A 82 0.50 -1.66 16.11
C HIS A 82 -0.36 -0.84 17.06
N GLN A 83 -1.31 -1.46 17.78
CA GLN A 83 -2.11 -0.80 18.83
C GLN A 83 -2.79 0.50 18.36
N LEU A 84 -3.21 0.57 17.09
CA LEU A 84 -3.83 1.75 16.53
C LEU A 84 -5.35 1.75 16.72
N PHE A 85 -5.89 2.89 17.13
CA PHE A 85 -7.32 3.13 17.16
C PHE A 85 -7.87 3.45 15.77
N GLN A 86 -9.06 2.92 15.51
CA GLN A 86 -9.71 2.89 14.19
C GLN A 86 -10.90 3.84 14.08
N ILE A 87 -11.33 4.42 15.21
CA ILE A 87 -12.43 5.37 15.28
C ILE A 87 -12.06 6.58 16.12
N SER A 88 -12.72 7.67 15.81
CA SER A 88 -12.59 9.01 16.39
C SER A 88 -13.11 9.19 17.81
N SER A 89 -14.03 8.33 18.22
CA SER A 89 -14.82 8.50 19.43
C SER A 89 -14.14 7.85 20.63
N LYS A 90 -14.61 8.17 21.84
CA LYS A 90 -14.26 7.43 23.06
C LYS A 90 -14.75 5.97 23.06
N THR A 91 -15.41 5.53 21.98
CA THR A 91 -15.90 4.17 21.84
C THR A 91 -14.87 3.32 21.10
N LEU A 92 -14.94 2.00 21.29
CA LEU A 92 -14.12 1.04 20.56
C LEU A 92 -14.94 0.43 19.41
N SER A 93 -14.30 0.21 18.26
CA SER A 93 -14.97 -0.41 17.11
C SER A 93 -15.28 -1.89 17.39
N SER A 94 -16.29 -2.45 16.72
CA SER A 94 -16.63 -3.87 16.90
C SER A 94 -15.45 -4.79 16.59
N ILE A 95 -14.68 -4.49 15.53
CA ILE A 95 -13.49 -5.27 15.20
C ILE A 95 -12.40 -5.14 16.28
N TYR A 96 -12.20 -3.94 16.84
CA TYR A 96 -11.26 -3.75 17.93
C TYR A 96 -11.60 -4.64 19.13
N ASN A 97 -12.86 -4.62 19.56
CA ASN A 97 -13.30 -5.45 20.69
C ASN A 97 -13.14 -6.95 20.40
N ILE A 98 -13.46 -7.40 19.18
CA ILE A 98 -13.31 -8.81 18.81
C ILE A 98 -11.84 -9.25 18.91
N LEU A 99 -10.92 -8.48 18.33
CA LEU A 99 -9.50 -8.84 18.27
C LEU A 99 -8.79 -8.72 19.63
N ILE A 100 -9.05 -7.64 20.37
CA ILE A 100 -8.42 -7.43 21.67
C ILE A 100 -8.92 -8.44 22.71
N ASN A 101 -10.20 -8.79 22.71
CA ASN A 101 -10.70 -9.83 23.62
C ASN A 101 -10.00 -11.17 23.39
N TYR A 102 -9.74 -11.54 22.12
CA TYR A 102 -8.96 -12.74 21.81
C TYR A 102 -7.52 -12.63 22.34
N ILE A 103 -6.86 -11.49 22.19
CA ILE A 103 -5.48 -11.30 22.68
C ILE A 103 -5.40 -11.29 24.22
N ILE A 104 -6.43 -10.83 24.92
CA ILE A 104 -6.50 -10.91 26.39
C ILE A 104 -6.52 -12.37 26.84
N GLU A 105 -7.31 -13.21 26.16
CA GLU A 105 -7.41 -14.64 26.44
C GLU A 105 -6.17 -15.42 25.96
N HIS A 106 -5.50 -14.95 24.91
CA HIS A 106 -4.35 -15.60 24.29
C HIS A 106 -3.16 -14.63 24.06
N PRO A 107 -2.46 -14.18 25.12
CA PRO A 107 -1.41 -13.15 25.01
C PRO A 107 -0.23 -13.49 24.10
N ASN A 108 0.04 -14.79 23.88
CA ASN A 108 1.15 -15.27 23.07
C ASN A 108 1.07 -14.84 21.60
N PHE A 109 -0.13 -14.53 21.09
CA PHE A 109 -0.32 -14.09 19.70
C PHE A 109 -0.18 -12.58 19.49
N ARG A 110 0.12 -11.80 20.54
CA ARG A 110 0.17 -10.32 20.47
C ARG A 110 1.17 -9.78 19.43
N ASN A 111 2.26 -10.50 19.17
CA ASN A 111 3.29 -10.10 18.22
C ASN A 111 3.25 -10.88 16.90
N GLY A 112 2.35 -11.87 16.78
CA GLY A 112 2.21 -12.72 15.60
C GLY A 112 1.27 -12.14 14.55
N ASP A 113 1.25 -12.79 13.39
CA ASP A 113 0.29 -12.51 12.32
C ASP A 113 -0.99 -13.33 12.49
N PHE A 114 -2.12 -12.81 11.97
CA PHE A 114 -3.41 -13.49 12.09
C PHE A 114 -3.39 -14.93 11.55
N VAL A 115 -2.58 -15.19 10.52
CA VAL A 115 -2.43 -16.50 9.88
C VAL A 115 -1.73 -17.54 10.77
N GLU A 116 -1.04 -17.11 11.82
CA GLU A 116 -0.31 -17.98 12.76
C GLU A 116 -1.21 -18.50 13.88
N ILE A 117 -2.43 -17.97 14.02
CA ILE A 117 -3.43 -18.43 14.98
C ILE A 117 -3.95 -19.82 14.57
N LEU A 118 -4.35 -20.64 15.55
CA LEU A 118 -5.01 -21.93 15.28
C LEU A 118 -6.25 -21.75 14.39
N THR A 119 -6.41 -22.61 13.39
CA THR A 119 -7.48 -22.50 12.38
C THR A 119 -8.88 -22.37 13.00
N ASP A 120 -9.20 -23.15 14.03
CA ASP A 120 -10.51 -23.09 14.70
C ASP A 120 -10.78 -21.72 15.35
N ASP A 121 -9.74 -21.08 15.87
CA ASP A 121 -9.87 -19.75 16.47
C ASP A 121 -9.94 -18.66 15.40
N GLN A 122 -9.21 -18.80 14.29
CA GLN A 122 -9.37 -17.92 13.13
C GLN A 122 -10.82 -17.95 12.63
N GLU A 123 -11.43 -19.14 12.51
CA GLU A 123 -12.84 -19.29 12.11
C GLU A 123 -13.80 -18.62 13.10
N LYS A 124 -13.59 -18.80 14.41
CA LYS A 124 -14.42 -18.14 15.43
C LYS A 124 -14.32 -16.62 15.34
N ILE A 125 -13.11 -16.08 15.16
CA ILE A 125 -12.88 -14.63 14.99
C ILE A 125 -13.57 -14.15 13.71
N LEU A 126 -13.35 -14.83 12.59
CA LEU A 126 -13.90 -14.47 11.30
C LEU A 126 -15.44 -14.46 11.33
N ASN A 127 -16.06 -15.48 11.91
CA ASN A 127 -17.51 -15.54 12.10
C ASN A 127 -18.05 -14.35 12.92
N LYS A 128 -17.35 -13.96 14.00
CA LYS A 128 -17.70 -12.77 14.79
C LYS A 128 -17.54 -11.49 13.96
N VAL A 129 -16.46 -11.36 13.20
CA VAL A 129 -16.19 -10.18 12.35
C VAL A 129 -17.25 -10.05 11.27
N VAL A 130 -17.53 -11.12 10.51
CA VAL A 130 -18.59 -11.16 9.50
C VAL A 130 -19.92 -10.75 10.12
N LEU A 131 -20.33 -11.36 11.23
CA LEU A 131 -21.62 -11.10 11.88
C LEU A 131 -21.77 -9.66 12.38
N LYS A 132 -20.69 -9.06 12.93
CA LYS A 132 -20.76 -7.74 13.56
C LYS A 132 -20.48 -6.60 12.57
N CYS A 133 -19.51 -6.77 11.68
CA CYS A 133 -19.06 -5.71 10.78
C CYS A 133 -19.96 -5.61 9.53
N SER A 134 -20.38 -6.73 8.94
CA SER A 134 -21.25 -6.74 7.73
C SER A 134 -22.56 -5.96 7.91
N ARG A 135 -23.03 -5.83 9.15
CA ARG A 135 -24.25 -5.09 9.49
C ARG A 135 -24.28 -3.68 8.94
N ASN A 136 -23.13 -3.00 8.92
CA ASN A 136 -23.09 -1.58 8.60
C ASN A 136 -22.13 -1.25 7.45
N VAL A 137 -21.01 -1.97 7.32
CA VAL A 137 -19.88 -1.52 6.48
C VAL A 137 -20.20 -1.54 5.00
N PHE A 138 -20.94 -2.56 4.52
CA PHE A 138 -21.28 -2.66 3.09
C PHE A 138 -22.32 -1.60 2.69
N GLY A 139 -23.40 -1.49 3.45
CA GLY A 139 -24.41 -0.46 3.19
C GLY A 139 -23.80 0.95 3.19
N ALA A 140 -22.91 1.24 4.13
CA ALA A 140 -22.31 2.56 4.22
C ALA A 140 -21.38 2.89 3.02
N LEU A 141 -20.47 1.98 2.64
CA LEU A 141 -19.62 2.20 1.45
C LEU A 141 -20.44 2.21 0.15
N PHE A 142 -21.50 1.42 0.06
CA PHE A 142 -22.46 1.47 -1.04
C PHE A 142 -23.04 2.89 -1.21
N GLY A 143 -23.51 3.49 -0.12
CA GLY A 143 -24.00 4.87 -0.12
C GLY A 143 -22.90 5.90 -0.44
N ASP A 144 -21.71 5.76 0.14
CA ASP A 144 -20.56 6.64 -0.13
C ASP A 144 -20.13 6.61 -1.61
N SER A 145 -20.36 5.47 -2.28
CA SER A 145 -20.11 5.29 -3.72
C SER A 145 -21.24 5.76 -4.63
N GLU A 146 -22.24 6.47 -4.09
CA GLU A 146 -23.44 6.90 -4.80
C GLU A 146 -24.21 5.74 -5.47
N GLU A 147 -24.10 4.55 -4.86
CA GLU A 147 -24.73 3.30 -5.31
C GLU A 147 -24.10 2.74 -6.61
N PHE A 148 -22.92 3.19 -7.03
CA PHE A 148 -22.32 2.74 -8.28
C PHE A 148 -21.32 1.60 -8.13
N PHE A 149 -20.68 1.45 -6.98
CA PHE A 149 -19.51 0.57 -6.87
C PHE A 149 -19.88 -0.93 -6.91
N TYR A 150 -20.88 -1.36 -6.13
CA TYR A 150 -21.28 -2.77 -6.05
C TYR A 150 -22.72 -2.94 -5.56
N SER A 151 -23.28 -4.12 -5.83
CA SER A 151 -24.47 -4.64 -5.18
C SER A 151 -24.05 -5.49 -3.97
N PHE A 152 -24.88 -5.57 -2.94
CA PHE A 152 -24.63 -6.47 -1.81
C PHE A 152 -25.91 -7.14 -1.35
N ASN A 153 -25.78 -8.35 -0.82
CA ASN A 153 -26.87 -9.07 -0.20
C ASN A 153 -26.39 -9.71 1.11
N LYS A 154 -26.91 -9.25 2.26
CA LYS A 154 -26.50 -9.76 3.58
C LYS A 154 -26.97 -11.19 3.85
N LYS A 155 -28.07 -11.62 3.24
CA LYS A 155 -28.60 -12.99 3.39
C LYS A 155 -27.76 -13.99 2.61
N GLU A 156 -27.43 -13.66 1.36
CA GLU A 156 -26.52 -14.47 0.53
C GLU A 156 -25.06 -14.36 0.98
N GLY A 157 -24.72 -13.29 1.72
CA GLY A 157 -23.37 -13.07 2.21
C GLY A 157 -22.39 -12.78 1.09
N CYS A 158 -22.78 -11.96 0.11
CA CYS A 158 -21.92 -11.62 -1.03
C CYS A 158 -22.08 -10.16 -1.48
N ILE A 159 -21.05 -9.67 -2.18
CA ILE A 159 -21.14 -8.49 -3.04
C ILE A 159 -20.98 -8.90 -4.51
N GLU A 160 -21.51 -8.08 -5.39
CA GLU A 160 -21.28 -8.13 -6.83
C GLU A 160 -20.83 -6.76 -7.30
N LEU A 161 -19.59 -6.64 -7.77
CA LEU A 161 -19.06 -5.39 -8.32
C LEU A 161 -19.84 -4.99 -9.57
N ASN A 162 -20.03 -3.69 -9.73
CA ASN A 162 -20.44 -3.13 -11.00
C ASN A 162 -19.35 -3.48 -12.05
N PRO A 163 -19.71 -4.04 -13.22
CA PRO A 163 -18.74 -4.40 -14.26
C PRO A 163 -17.81 -3.26 -14.66
N LEU A 164 -18.30 -2.02 -14.69
CA LEU A 164 -17.48 -0.84 -14.98
C LEU A 164 -16.40 -0.62 -13.92
N PHE A 165 -16.73 -0.83 -12.64
CA PHE A 165 -15.77 -0.74 -11.55
C PHE A 165 -14.82 -1.93 -11.53
N SER A 166 -15.28 -3.13 -11.88
CA SER A 166 -14.42 -4.31 -11.98
C SER A 166 -13.34 -4.11 -13.06
N GLU A 167 -13.72 -3.64 -14.25
CA GLU A 167 -12.77 -3.31 -15.33
C GLU A 167 -11.80 -2.19 -14.89
N PHE A 168 -12.36 -1.13 -14.31
CA PHE A 168 -11.58 0.00 -13.83
C PHE A 168 -10.55 -0.40 -12.77
N LEU A 169 -10.95 -1.21 -11.77
CA LEU A 169 -10.06 -1.67 -10.72
C LEU A 169 -9.05 -2.70 -11.21
N THR A 170 -9.37 -3.46 -12.26
CA THR A 170 -8.37 -4.32 -12.92
C THR A 170 -7.26 -3.49 -13.56
N ARG A 171 -7.60 -2.35 -14.18
CA ARG A 171 -6.63 -1.46 -14.84
C ARG A 171 -5.87 -0.56 -13.86
N TYR A 172 -6.54 -0.02 -12.85
CA TYR A 172 -6.00 1.01 -11.96
C TYR A 172 -5.93 0.61 -10.48
N GLY A 173 -6.17 -0.66 -10.15
CA GLY A 173 -6.25 -1.15 -8.78
C GLY A 173 -5.01 -0.83 -7.95
N ASN A 174 -3.82 -0.88 -8.54
CA ASN A 174 -2.57 -0.50 -7.87
C ASN A 174 -2.53 1.00 -7.48
N ILE A 175 -3.08 1.88 -8.32
CA ILE A 175 -3.15 3.32 -8.05
C ILE A 175 -4.20 3.59 -6.97
N ILE A 176 -5.37 2.93 -7.07
CA ILE A 176 -6.44 3.02 -6.07
C ILE A 176 -5.96 2.50 -4.72
N GLU A 177 -5.24 1.38 -4.67
CA GLU A 177 -4.66 0.83 -3.44
C GLU A 177 -3.70 1.83 -2.80
N LYS A 178 -2.81 2.45 -3.60
CA LYS A 178 -1.86 3.46 -3.09
C LYS A 178 -2.58 4.68 -2.53
N ALA A 179 -3.58 5.21 -3.25
CA ALA A 179 -4.37 6.34 -2.80
C ALA A 179 -5.15 6.01 -1.52
N ASN A 180 -5.81 4.84 -1.48
CA ASN A 180 -6.52 4.34 -0.32
C ASN A 180 -5.60 4.22 0.89
N ASN A 181 -4.43 3.60 0.73
CA ASN A 181 -3.49 3.41 1.83
C ASN A 181 -2.92 4.75 2.34
N TYR A 182 -2.64 5.69 1.44
CA TYR A 182 -2.15 7.01 1.82
C TYR A 182 -3.18 7.80 2.64
N GLU A 183 -4.43 7.85 2.18
CA GLU A 183 -5.51 8.53 2.90
C GLU A 183 -5.90 7.79 4.19
N TRP A 184 -5.80 6.46 4.21
CA TRP A 184 -5.96 5.68 5.43
C TRP A 184 -4.85 5.98 6.44
N LEU A 185 -3.60 6.12 6.00
CA LEU A 185 -2.48 6.45 6.89
C LEU A 185 -2.62 7.85 7.50
N LYS A 186 -3.00 8.85 6.70
CA LYS A 186 -3.36 10.17 7.23
C LYS A 186 -4.47 10.09 8.26
N PHE A 187 -5.55 9.36 7.94
CA PHE A 187 -6.64 9.14 8.88
C PHE A 187 -6.12 8.51 10.19
N LEU A 188 -5.26 7.49 10.11
CA LEU A 188 -4.69 6.85 11.29
C LEU A 188 -3.79 7.79 12.08
N HIS A 189 -2.94 8.58 11.40
CA HIS A 189 -2.02 9.54 12.02
C HIS A 189 -2.79 10.58 12.84
N ASP A 190 -3.81 11.19 12.24
CA ASP A 190 -4.63 12.21 12.91
C ASP A 190 -5.33 11.68 14.16
N ARG A 191 -5.71 10.40 14.16
CA ARG A 191 -6.42 9.74 15.28
C ARG A 191 -5.50 9.15 16.34
N ASN A 192 -4.25 8.93 16.01
CA ASN A 192 -3.27 8.27 16.85
C ASN A 192 -2.04 9.17 17.06
N SER A 193 -2.23 10.48 17.14
CA SER A 193 -1.17 11.48 17.27
C SER A 193 -0.26 11.26 18.50
N GLY A 194 -0.76 10.64 19.58
CA GLY A 194 0.05 10.18 20.73
C GLY A 194 0.74 8.81 20.56
N ARG A 195 0.47 8.08 19.47
CA ARG A 195 1.05 6.78 19.06
C ARG A 195 1.67 6.87 17.65
N ALA A 196 2.09 8.07 17.26
CA ALA A 196 2.52 8.39 15.90
C ALA A 196 3.68 7.52 15.38
N ILE A 197 4.53 6.99 16.27
CA ILE A 197 5.64 6.09 15.92
C ILE A 197 5.13 4.80 15.25
N ASP A 198 4.06 4.20 15.75
CA ASP A 198 3.49 2.97 15.17
C ASP A 198 2.84 3.21 13.81
N VAL A 199 2.23 4.39 13.63
CA VAL A 199 1.70 4.83 12.34
C VAL A 199 2.82 5.05 11.33
N LEU A 200 3.92 5.71 11.72
CA LEU A 200 5.10 5.92 10.87
C LEU A 200 5.77 4.59 10.48
N ILE A 201 5.78 3.60 11.38
CA ILE A 201 6.26 2.23 11.06
C ILE A 201 5.33 1.55 10.06
N LEU A 202 4.01 1.73 10.18
CA LEU A 202 3.05 1.25 9.19
C LEU A 202 3.16 2.00 7.86
N GLU A 203 3.36 3.31 7.87
CA GLU A 203 3.66 4.08 6.66
C GLU A 203 4.90 3.53 5.97
N ASN A 204 5.96 3.22 6.72
CA ASN A 204 7.13 2.54 6.19
C ASN A 204 6.75 1.16 5.64
N LYS A 205 6.06 0.29 6.39
CA LYS A 205 5.64 -1.05 5.92
C LYS A 205 4.68 -1.04 4.71
N PHE A 206 3.77 -0.08 4.59
CA PHE A 206 2.89 0.09 3.42
C PHE A 206 3.63 0.76 2.24
N LYS A 207 4.68 1.54 2.50
CA LYS A 207 5.70 1.90 1.51
C LYS A 207 6.59 0.71 1.15
N HIS A 208 6.61 -0.37 1.94
CA HIS A 208 7.41 -1.60 1.73
C HIS A 208 6.66 -2.71 0.97
N SER A 209 5.34 -2.68 0.84
CA SER A 209 4.62 -3.47 -0.18
C SER A 209 4.67 -2.83 -1.57
N ASN A 210 5.49 -1.80 -1.72
CA ASN A 210 5.75 -1.07 -2.94
C ASN A 210 7.13 -1.55 -3.43
N PRO A 211 7.37 -1.72 -4.75
CA PRO A 211 8.73 -1.88 -5.28
C PRO A 211 9.67 -0.67 -5.00
N LEU A 212 9.32 0.23 -4.08
CA LEU A 212 9.84 1.56 -3.80
C LEU A 212 10.48 1.68 -2.38
N ASN A 213 10.66 0.58 -1.66
CA ASN A 213 11.41 0.58 -0.39
C ASN A 213 12.92 0.67 -0.62
N PHE A 214 13.59 1.69 -0.06
CA PHE A 214 15.05 1.75 -0.06
C PHE A 214 15.65 0.55 0.67
N GLU A 215 14.98 0.07 1.73
CA GLU A 215 15.25 -1.14 2.50
C GLU A 215 15.59 -2.34 1.61
N GLU A 216 14.58 -2.71 0.84
CA GLU A 216 14.62 -3.83 -0.08
C GLU A 216 15.53 -3.57 -1.26
N LEU A 217 15.54 -2.34 -1.79
CA LEU A 217 16.49 -1.97 -2.84
C LEU A 217 17.93 -2.15 -2.35
N TRP A 218 18.23 -1.78 -1.10
CA TRP A 218 19.55 -1.89 -0.51
C TRP A 218 19.98 -3.35 -0.38
N VAL A 219 19.09 -4.21 0.12
CA VAL A 219 19.30 -5.67 0.15
C VAL A 219 19.50 -6.22 -1.27
N LYS A 220 18.74 -5.74 -2.26
CA LYS A 220 18.91 -6.14 -3.67
C LYS A 220 20.25 -5.67 -4.25
N ILE A 221 20.72 -4.47 -3.90
CA ILE A 221 22.04 -3.95 -4.28
C ILE A 221 23.13 -4.86 -3.68
N GLN A 222 23.06 -5.13 -2.38
CA GLN A 222 24.02 -6.00 -1.68
C GLN A 222 24.07 -7.41 -2.27
N LYS A 223 22.93 -7.97 -2.68
CA LYS A 223 22.85 -9.31 -3.32
C LYS A 223 23.26 -9.32 -4.80
N LYS A 224 22.95 -8.27 -5.55
CA LYS A 224 23.18 -8.23 -7.00
C LYS A 224 24.64 -7.93 -7.35
N PHE A 225 25.32 -7.14 -6.54
CA PHE A 225 26.69 -6.71 -6.78
C PHE A 225 27.62 -7.37 -5.78
N GLU A 226 28.12 -8.57 -6.10
CA GLU A 226 29.19 -9.22 -5.34
C GLU A 226 30.53 -8.55 -5.67
N PRO A 227 31.13 -7.76 -4.75
CA PRO A 227 32.37 -7.05 -5.05
C PRO A 227 33.59 -8.01 -5.10
N PRO A 228 34.61 -7.71 -5.92
CA PRO A 228 34.72 -6.53 -6.77
C PRO A 228 33.95 -6.69 -8.09
N ILE A 229 33.20 -5.64 -8.48
CA ILE A 229 32.44 -5.63 -9.74
C ILE A 229 32.51 -4.26 -10.41
N THR A 230 32.65 -4.23 -11.73
CA THR A 230 32.72 -2.98 -12.50
C THR A 230 31.40 -2.66 -13.18
N ILE A 231 30.90 -1.44 -12.99
CA ILE A 231 29.78 -0.87 -13.77
C ILE A 231 30.22 0.38 -14.53
N PHE A 232 29.55 0.68 -15.63
CA PHE A 232 29.92 1.79 -16.52
C PHE A 232 28.92 2.95 -16.42
N THR A 233 29.41 4.18 -16.50
CA THR A 233 28.51 5.35 -16.57
C THR A 233 27.65 5.30 -17.83
N LEU A 234 26.36 5.59 -17.71
CA LEU A 234 25.39 5.51 -18.82
C LEU A 234 25.74 6.36 -20.05
N LYS A 235 26.38 7.53 -19.87
CA LYS A 235 26.67 8.47 -20.98
C LYS A 235 28.13 8.50 -21.43
N GLN A 236 29.08 8.49 -20.50
CA GLN A 236 30.52 8.62 -20.81
C GLN A 236 31.26 7.27 -20.82
N HIS A 237 30.58 6.17 -20.51
CA HIS A 237 31.14 4.82 -20.38
C HIS A 237 32.42 4.74 -19.55
N LYS A 238 32.55 5.57 -18.51
CA LYS A 238 33.64 5.51 -17.54
C LYS A 238 33.44 4.33 -16.60
N ALA A 239 34.48 3.55 -16.38
CA ALA A 239 34.49 2.45 -15.44
C ALA A 239 34.38 2.94 -13.98
N ASN A 240 33.57 2.25 -13.20
CA ASN A 240 33.41 2.42 -11.76
C ASN A 240 33.51 1.03 -11.14
N GLU A 241 34.62 0.75 -10.47
CA GLU A 241 34.86 -0.53 -9.80
C GLU A 241 34.31 -0.45 -8.38
N ILE A 242 33.24 -1.18 -8.09
CA ILE A 242 32.68 -1.35 -6.74
C ILE A 242 33.61 -2.30 -5.99
N LEU A 243 34.24 -1.80 -4.93
CA LEU A 243 35.20 -2.54 -4.11
C LEU A 243 34.54 -3.14 -2.86
N GLU A 244 33.55 -2.44 -2.29
CA GLU A 244 32.88 -2.82 -1.05
C GLU A 244 31.47 -2.23 -0.99
N ILE A 245 30.52 -2.97 -0.40
CA ILE A 245 29.17 -2.50 -0.07
C ILE A 245 28.91 -2.82 1.40
N ASN A 246 28.65 -1.80 2.21
CA ASN A 246 28.34 -1.93 3.63
C ASN A 246 27.25 -0.91 4.03
N ASP A 247 26.83 -0.89 5.30
CA ASP A 247 25.73 -0.03 5.75
C ASP A 247 25.98 1.48 5.54
N ASN A 248 27.25 1.89 5.49
CA ASN A 248 27.63 3.29 5.28
C ASN A 248 27.58 3.70 3.80
N GLY A 249 27.58 2.75 2.86
CA GLY A 249 27.52 3.03 1.43
C GLY A 249 28.33 2.07 0.56
N ILE A 250 28.72 2.57 -0.61
CA ILE A 250 29.46 1.82 -1.63
C ILE A 250 30.83 2.45 -1.83
N LEU A 251 31.90 1.69 -1.61
CA LEU A 251 33.26 2.12 -1.94
C LEU A 251 33.51 1.86 -3.42
N VAL A 252 33.79 2.93 -4.17
CA VAL A 252 33.96 2.89 -5.63
C VAL A 252 35.33 3.42 -6.01
N LYS A 253 36.08 2.64 -6.80
CA LYS A 253 37.32 3.08 -7.44
C LYS A 253 37.04 3.65 -8.83
N THR A 254 37.63 4.82 -9.06
CA THR A 254 37.39 5.68 -10.21
C THR A 254 38.72 6.07 -10.85
N GLU A 255 38.68 6.67 -12.04
CA GLU A 255 39.87 7.31 -12.65
C GLU A 255 40.51 8.38 -11.74
N LYS A 256 39.74 8.94 -10.79
CA LYS A 256 40.18 9.97 -9.84
C LYS A 256 40.52 9.41 -8.45
N GLY A 257 40.65 8.08 -8.33
CA GLY A 257 40.89 7.39 -7.06
C GLY A 257 39.63 6.83 -6.40
N ASN A 258 39.75 6.40 -5.15
CA ASN A 258 38.69 5.73 -4.40
C ASN A 258 37.76 6.74 -3.74
N LYS A 259 36.45 6.49 -3.78
CA LYS A 259 35.43 7.34 -3.18
C LYS A 259 34.31 6.51 -2.56
N LEU A 260 33.90 6.89 -1.36
CA LEU A 260 32.69 6.38 -0.73
C LEU A 260 31.46 7.14 -1.27
N VAL A 261 30.50 6.39 -1.80
CA VAL A 261 29.16 6.87 -2.14
C VAL A 261 28.24 6.49 -0.98
N ASN A 262 27.90 7.48 -0.15
CA ASN A 262 27.14 7.27 1.09
C ASN A 262 25.72 6.72 0.82
N SER A 263 25.27 5.75 1.62
CA SER A 263 23.96 5.12 1.51
C SER A 263 22.80 6.14 1.58
N GLU A 264 22.89 7.20 2.38
CA GLU A 264 21.90 8.28 2.44
C GLU A 264 21.78 9.08 1.13
N LEU A 265 22.86 9.21 0.35
CA LEU A 265 22.78 9.84 -0.97
C LEU A 265 22.03 8.96 -1.96
N ILE A 266 22.26 7.65 -1.91
CA ILE A 266 21.55 6.67 -2.73
C ILE A 266 20.08 6.61 -2.31
N LYS A 267 19.80 6.68 -1.00
CA LYS A 267 18.45 6.76 -0.42
C LYS A 267 17.70 8.01 -0.90
N LYS A 268 18.35 9.17 -0.90
CA LYS A 268 17.78 10.42 -1.41
C LYS A 268 17.50 10.33 -2.91
N ALA A 269 18.43 9.79 -3.70
CA ALA A 269 18.24 9.58 -5.13
C ALA A 269 17.08 8.63 -5.44
N TRP A 270 17.00 7.52 -4.70
CA TRP A 270 15.89 6.58 -4.81
C TRP A 270 14.55 7.23 -4.47
N LYS A 271 14.46 7.97 -3.36
CA LYS A 271 13.24 8.70 -2.97
C LYS A 271 12.75 9.66 -4.05
N ASN A 272 13.66 10.39 -4.71
CA ASN A 272 13.28 11.29 -5.79
C ASN A 272 12.79 10.51 -7.02
N LEU A 273 13.48 9.43 -7.42
CA LEU A 273 13.03 8.58 -8.53
C LEU A 273 11.64 8.00 -8.28
N VAL A 274 11.40 7.55 -7.06
CA VAL A 274 10.13 6.99 -6.59
C VAL A 274 9.00 8.03 -6.63
N ASN A 275 9.26 9.25 -6.13
CA ASN A 275 8.26 10.30 -6.02
C ASN A 275 7.93 10.93 -7.38
N ASP A 276 8.96 11.20 -8.18
CA ASP A 276 8.82 11.99 -9.40
C ASP A 276 8.65 11.10 -10.65
N GLY A 277 8.83 9.77 -10.50
CA GLY A 277 8.78 8.78 -11.59
C GLY A 277 9.97 8.86 -12.56
N VAL A 278 10.84 9.85 -12.39
CA VAL A 278 12.04 10.11 -13.18
C VAL A 278 13.12 10.69 -12.28
N LEU A 279 14.37 10.35 -12.56
CA LEU A 279 15.53 10.91 -11.89
C LEU A 279 16.48 11.51 -12.90
N TYR A 280 16.82 12.78 -12.74
CA TYR A 280 17.80 13.45 -13.60
C TYR A 280 19.15 13.57 -12.92
N ARG A 281 20.23 13.56 -13.73
CA ARG A 281 21.61 13.71 -13.24
C ARG A 281 21.83 14.97 -12.40
N ASP A 282 21.18 16.07 -12.77
CA ASP A 282 21.53 17.40 -12.28
C ASP A 282 20.75 17.82 -11.02
N GLU A 283 19.82 16.98 -10.55
CA GLU A 283 18.88 17.31 -9.45
C GLU A 283 19.35 16.84 -8.06
N HIS A 284 20.51 16.19 -7.98
CA HIS A 284 21.13 15.79 -6.72
C HIS A 284 22.43 16.53 -6.48
N GLU A 285 22.40 17.48 -5.54
CA GLU A 285 23.52 18.36 -5.24
C GLU A 285 24.81 17.61 -4.84
N LYS A 286 25.93 18.16 -5.35
CA LYS A 286 27.36 17.82 -5.13
C LYS A 286 27.96 16.71 -6.02
N SER A 287 28.59 17.20 -7.09
CA SER A 287 29.49 16.53 -8.05
C SER A 287 28.79 15.64 -9.08
N THR A 288 28.94 16.01 -10.35
CA THR A 288 28.39 15.32 -11.54
C THR A 288 28.82 13.86 -11.68
N TYR A 289 29.88 13.44 -10.99
CA TYR A 289 30.38 12.05 -11.01
C TYR A 289 29.53 11.12 -10.12
N ARG A 290 29.17 11.57 -8.92
CA ARG A 290 28.37 10.78 -7.97
C ARG A 290 26.96 10.53 -8.51
N SER A 291 26.35 11.55 -9.10
CA SER A 291 25.03 11.42 -9.74
C SER A 291 25.08 10.44 -10.92
N SER A 292 26.11 10.53 -11.77
CA SER A 292 26.30 9.58 -12.88
C SER A 292 26.47 8.13 -12.43
N PHE A 293 27.21 7.89 -11.35
CA PHE A 293 27.35 6.55 -10.77
C PHE A 293 26.02 6.03 -10.22
N ILE A 294 25.28 6.83 -9.45
CA ILE A 294 23.99 6.42 -8.88
C ILE A 294 22.97 6.07 -9.98
N LEU A 295 22.89 6.89 -11.03
CA LEU A 295 22.07 6.59 -12.20
C LEU A 295 22.44 5.24 -12.84
N SER A 296 23.74 4.99 -13.02
CA SER A 296 24.24 3.71 -13.55
C SER A 296 23.93 2.53 -12.63
N LEU A 297 24.15 2.69 -11.33
CA LEU A 297 23.88 1.66 -10.31
C LEU A 297 22.41 1.24 -10.36
N LEU A 298 21.50 2.21 -10.34
CA LEU A 298 20.06 1.96 -10.37
C LEU A 298 19.60 1.39 -11.72
N SER A 299 20.18 1.82 -12.84
CA SER A 299 19.83 1.26 -14.16
C SER A 299 20.13 -0.22 -14.36
N GLN A 300 20.82 -0.88 -13.41
CA GLN A 300 21.08 -2.32 -13.48
C GLN A 300 19.86 -3.18 -13.09
N PHE A 301 18.76 -2.56 -12.64
CA PHE A 301 17.54 -3.26 -12.28
C PHE A 301 16.51 -3.22 -13.42
N ASP A 302 15.91 -4.37 -13.73
CA ASP A 302 15.01 -4.54 -14.89
C ASP A 302 13.74 -3.67 -14.83
N PHE A 303 13.40 -3.14 -13.66
CA PHE A 303 12.30 -2.20 -13.45
C PHE A 303 12.70 -0.73 -13.64
N ILE A 304 13.89 -0.45 -14.18
CA ILE A 304 14.42 0.90 -14.37
C ILE A 304 14.89 1.09 -15.82
N ASP A 305 14.22 2.00 -16.53
CA ASP A 305 14.60 2.42 -17.87
C ASP A 305 15.62 3.58 -17.82
N ALA A 306 16.73 3.43 -18.54
CA ALA A 306 17.73 4.48 -18.69
C ALA A 306 17.58 5.24 -20.01
N ASN A 307 17.50 6.56 -19.95
CA ASN A 307 17.59 7.43 -21.11
C ASN A 307 18.93 8.16 -21.15
N SER A 308 19.80 7.71 -22.07
CA SER A 308 21.09 8.36 -22.37
C SER A 308 21.01 9.34 -23.56
N LYS A 309 19.90 9.35 -24.31
CA LYS A 309 19.64 10.26 -25.44
C LYS A 309 19.06 11.58 -24.90
N GLY A 310 19.91 12.60 -24.81
CA GLY A 310 19.55 13.93 -24.31
C GLY A 310 19.98 14.19 -22.86
N ARG A 311 19.07 14.74 -22.04
CA ARG A 311 19.30 14.93 -20.59
C ARG A 311 19.31 13.55 -19.92
N LEU A 312 20.44 13.19 -19.31
CA LEU A 312 20.62 11.86 -18.72
C LEU A 312 19.63 11.67 -17.57
N SER A 313 18.80 10.63 -17.69
CA SER A 313 17.79 10.30 -16.69
C SER A 313 17.53 8.80 -16.61
N ILE A 314 17.02 8.34 -15.46
CA ILE A 314 16.38 7.02 -15.32
C ILE A 314 14.91 7.19 -14.94
N ARG A 315 14.09 6.19 -15.23
CA ARG A 315 12.64 6.18 -14.97
C ARG A 315 12.22 4.81 -14.47
N LEU A 316 11.19 4.76 -13.65
CA LEU A 316 10.56 3.47 -13.33
C LEU A 316 9.81 2.98 -14.58
N THR A 317 9.99 1.72 -14.94
CA THR A 317 9.17 1.11 -16.00
C THR A 317 7.71 1.16 -15.55
N LYS A 318 6.81 1.51 -16.48
CA LYS A 318 5.38 1.31 -16.24
C LYS A 318 5.16 -0.20 -16.23
N ALA A 319 4.89 -0.76 -15.05
CA ALA A 319 4.37 -2.12 -14.93
C ALA A 319 3.02 -2.24 -15.64
#